data_AF-A0A9P8PF96-F1
#
_entry.id   AF-A0A9P8PF96-F1
#
_cell.length_a   1.000
_cell.length_b   1.000
_cell.length_c   1.000
_cell.angle_alpha   90.00
_cell.angle_beta   90.00
_cell.angle_gamma   90.00
#
_symmetry.space_group_name_H-M   'P 1'
#
loop_
_entity.id
_entity.type
_entity.pdbx_description
1 polymer ?
#
loop_
_entity_poly.entity_id
_entity_poly.type
_entity_poly.pdbx_seq_one_letter_code
_entity_poly.pdbx_strand_id
1 'polypeptide(L)'
;MAGPPHAKTYMGWWGSLGSPVQKGVTTYAVSPFAQRPLKGAAHNAIFNVFRRAKNQAFFVVVPGVIIWEWWVSCRDYNEYLYTKAGKEELERVNV
;
A
#
# COMPACT_ATOMS: atom_id res chain seq x y z
N MET A 1 1.31 -18.75 42.54
CA MET A 1 2.66 -18.19 42.33
C MET A 1 2.62 -17.35 41.07
N ALA A 2 2.85 -16.03 41.15
CA ALA A 2 3.00 -15.20 39.96
C ALA A 2 4.35 -15.54 39.28
N GLY A 3 4.38 -15.53 37.93
CA GLY A 3 5.59 -15.83 37.16
C GLY A 3 6.73 -14.83 37.39
N PRO A 4 7.92 -15.08 36.79
CA PRO A 4 9.05 -14.16 36.91
C PRO A 4 8.71 -12.75 36.38
N PRO A 5 9.34 -11.69 36.91
CA PRO A 5 9.07 -10.33 36.48
C PRO A 5 9.44 -10.13 35.00
N HIS A 6 8.59 -9.40 34.29
CA HIS A 6 8.75 -9.11 32.87
C HIS A 6 9.29 -7.68 32.65
N ALA A 7 10.03 -7.49 31.55
CA ALA A 7 10.56 -6.19 31.15
C ALA A 7 9.43 -5.21 30.76
N LYS A 8 9.69 -3.91 30.87
CA LYS A 8 8.76 -2.86 30.43
C LYS A 8 8.64 -2.89 28.90
N THR A 9 7.40 -2.81 28.42
CA THR A 9 7.04 -2.76 27.00
C THR A 9 6.20 -1.52 26.70
N TYR A 10 6.05 -1.17 25.42
CA TYR A 10 5.19 -0.06 24.98
C TYR A 10 3.70 -0.43 24.89
N MET A 11 3.33 -1.66 25.26
CA MET A 11 1.96 -2.16 25.17
C MET A 11 1.68 -3.16 26.30
N GLY A 12 0.62 -2.93 27.06
CA GLY A 12 0.11 -3.84 28.09
C GLY A 12 -1.09 -4.66 27.62
N TRP A 13 -2.06 -4.91 28.51
CA TRP A 13 -3.26 -5.70 28.23
C TRP A 13 -4.56 -4.91 28.44
N TRP A 14 -5.72 -5.53 28.23
CA TRP A 14 -7.02 -4.95 28.59
C TRP A 14 -7.02 -4.46 30.04
N GLY A 15 -7.38 -3.19 30.24
CA GLY A 15 -7.34 -2.51 31.55
C GLY A 15 -5.98 -1.88 31.91
N SER A 16 -4.91 -2.13 31.16
CA SER A 16 -3.56 -1.59 31.42
C SER A 16 -2.74 -1.38 30.13
N LEU A 17 -3.35 -0.83 29.09
CA LEU A 17 -2.78 -0.78 27.74
C LEU A 17 -1.44 -0.01 27.64
N GLY A 18 -1.18 0.93 28.56
CA GLY A 18 -0.02 1.82 28.52
C GLY A 18 -0.27 3.12 27.73
N SER A 19 -1.52 3.39 27.34
CA SER A 19 -1.92 4.63 26.70
C SER A 19 -2.01 5.80 27.71
N PRO A 20 -1.97 7.06 27.23
CA PRO A 20 -2.33 8.22 28.05
C PRO A 20 -3.72 8.06 28.68
N VAL A 21 -3.93 8.68 29.83
CA VAL A 21 -5.22 8.69 30.54
C VAL A 21 -6.24 9.46 29.70
N GLN A 22 -7.40 8.84 29.44
CA GLN A 22 -8.51 9.44 28.71
C GLN A 22 -9.65 9.80 29.67
N LYS A 23 -10.11 11.05 29.64
CA LYS A 23 -11.24 11.54 30.46
C LYS A 23 -12.13 12.45 29.61
N GLY A 24 -13.44 12.28 29.72
CA GLY A 24 -14.43 13.12 29.01
C GLY A 24 -14.77 12.70 27.57
N VAL A 25 -14.24 11.56 27.10
CA VAL A 25 -14.60 10.99 25.79
C VAL A 25 -15.71 9.96 25.99
N THR A 26 -16.87 10.19 25.37
CA THR A 26 -18.00 9.25 25.40
C THR A 26 -18.20 8.64 24.00
N THR A 27 -18.21 7.32 23.92
CA THR A 27 -18.40 6.57 22.67
C THR A 27 -19.77 5.91 22.63
N TYR A 28 -20.47 6.05 21.51
CA TYR A 28 -21.76 5.42 21.27
C TYR A 28 -21.67 4.42 20.12
N ALA A 29 -22.38 3.31 20.23
CA ALA A 29 -22.48 2.30 19.18
C ALA A 29 -23.89 1.73 19.11
N VAL A 30 -24.29 1.28 17.92
CA VAL A 30 -25.58 0.61 17.67
C VAL A 30 -25.30 -0.87 17.39
N SER A 31 -26.09 -1.77 17.97
CA SER A 31 -25.98 -3.22 17.71
C SER A 31 -26.00 -3.50 16.20
N PRO A 32 -25.08 -4.33 15.66
CA PRO A 32 -25.07 -4.67 14.25
C PRO A 32 -26.38 -5.31 13.75
N PHE A 33 -27.08 -6.04 14.62
CA PHE A 33 -28.39 -6.66 14.31
C PHE A 33 -29.52 -5.64 14.15
N ALA A 34 -29.34 -4.42 14.66
CA ALA A 34 -30.28 -3.31 14.50
C ALA A 34 -29.94 -2.41 13.28
N GLN A 35 -28.86 -2.71 12.56
CA GLN A 35 -28.43 -1.95 11.39
C GLN A 35 -28.73 -2.72 10.10
N ARG A 36 -28.88 -1.99 8.98
CA ARG A 36 -28.95 -2.60 7.65
C ARG A 36 -27.52 -2.85 7.16
N PRO A 37 -27.06 -4.10 7.01
CA PRO A 37 -25.71 -4.38 6.54
C PRO A 37 -25.49 -3.78 5.14
N LEU A 38 -24.32 -3.16 4.93
CA LEU A 38 -23.92 -2.55 3.66
C LEU A 38 -24.82 -1.41 3.15
N LYS A 39 -25.65 -0.81 4.00
CA LYS A 39 -26.44 0.37 3.61
C LYS A 39 -25.51 1.49 3.12
N GLY A 40 -25.71 1.94 1.88
CA GLY A 40 -24.89 2.98 1.25
C GLY A 40 -23.57 2.48 0.66
N ALA A 41 -23.29 1.16 0.71
CA ALA A 41 -22.05 0.60 0.18
C ALA A 41 -21.87 0.90 -1.32
N ALA A 42 -22.91 0.78 -2.15
CA ALA A 42 -22.78 1.03 -3.60
C ALA A 42 -22.39 2.49 -3.92
N HIS A 43 -23.06 3.46 -3.30
CA HIS A 43 -22.73 4.88 -3.49
C HIS A 43 -21.34 5.23 -2.92
N ASN A 44 -21.05 4.77 -1.70
CA ASN A 44 -19.78 5.05 -1.05
C ASN A 44 -18.62 4.33 -1.75
N ALA A 45 -18.81 3.11 -2.24
CA ALA A 45 -17.79 2.35 -2.94
C ALA A 45 -17.36 3.00 -4.25
N ILE A 46 -18.22 3.78 -4.90
CA ILE A 46 -17.83 4.46 -6.14
C ILE A 46 -17.13 5.78 -5.81
N PHE A 47 -17.83 6.70 -5.15
CA PHE A 47 -17.32 8.06 -4.96
C PHE A 47 -16.19 8.13 -3.93
N ASN A 48 -16.29 7.39 -2.82
CA ASN A 48 -15.25 7.43 -1.80
C ASN A 48 -13.99 6.70 -2.26
N VAL A 49 -14.12 5.57 -2.97
CA VAL A 49 -12.94 4.85 -3.49
C VAL A 49 -12.24 5.68 -4.54
N PHE A 50 -12.97 6.29 -5.49
CA PHE A 50 -12.37 7.19 -6.46
C PHE A 50 -11.63 8.35 -5.79
N ARG A 51 -12.28 9.02 -4.82
CA ARG A 51 -11.65 10.11 -4.04
C ARG A 51 -10.36 9.66 -3.37
N ARG A 52 -10.33 8.47 -2.77
CA ARG A 52 -9.13 7.91 -2.10
C ARG A 52 -8.05 7.52 -3.10
N ALA A 53 -8.41 6.83 -4.18
CA ALA A 53 -7.48 6.38 -5.21
C ALA A 53 -6.84 7.57 -5.95
N LYS A 54 -7.63 8.58 -6.33
CA LYS A 54 -7.15 9.80 -6.99
C LYS A 54 -6.04 10.49 -6.19
N ASN A 55 -6.20 10.58 -4.87
CA ASN A 55 -5.22 11.25 -4.01
C ASN A 55 -3.90 10.49 -3.86
N GLN A 56 -3.87 9.20 -4.22
CA GLN A 56 -2.66 8.36 -4.18
C GLN A 56 -2.13 8.05 -5.58
N ALA A 57 -2.90 8.36 -6.64
CA ALA A 57 -2.61 7.95 -8.00
C ALA A 57 -1.21 8.38 -8.45
N PHE A 58 -0.80 9.62 -8.20
CA PHE A 58 0.52 10.07 -8.64
C PHE A 58 1.69 9.39 -7.93
N PHE A 59 1.54 8.99 -6.67
CA PHE A 59 2.60 8.26 -5.96
C PHE A 59 2.81 6.84 -6.50
N VAL A 60 1.84 6.28 -7.22
CA VAL A 60 1.92 4.94 -7.80
C VAL A 60 2.18 5.00 -9.31
N VAL A 61 1.38 5.79 -10.03
CA VAL A 61 1.41 5.88 -11.49
C VAL A 61 2.70 6.52 -11.97
N VAL A 62 3.18 7.60 -11.34
CA VAL A 62 4.40 8.28 -11.82
C VAL A 62 5.63 7.37 -11.70
N PRO A 63 5.94 6.77 -10.54
CA PRO A 63 7.05 5.82 -10.46
C PRO A 63 6.83 4.58 -11.33
N GLY A 64 5.59 4.09 -11.42
CA GLY A 64 5.24 2.93 -12.25
C GLY A 64 5.53 3.15 -13.73
N VAL A 65 5.13 4.31 -14.27
CA VAL A 65 5.38 4.67 -15.68
C VAL A 65 6.88 4.84 -15.93
N ILE A 66 7.61 5.52 -15.05
CA ILE A 66 9.06 5.72 -15.21
C ILE A 66 9.79 4.38 -15.32
N ILE A 67 9.49 3.44 -14.42
CA ILE A 67 10.13 2.11 -14.42
C ILE A 67 9.71 1.32 -15.66
N TRP A 68 8.43 1.40 -16.06
CA TRP A 68 7.91 0.66 -17.20
C TRP A 68 8.55 1.12 -18.52
N GLU A 69 8.62 2.43 -18.76
CA GLU A 69 9.25 3.01 -19.95
C GLU A 69 10.74 2.67 -20.04
N TRP A 70 11.44 2.72 -18.91
CA TRP A 70 12.85 2.32 -18.85
C TRP A 70 13.02 0.84 -19.20
N TRP A 71 12.20 -0.02 -18.61
CA TRP A 71 12.24 -1.45 -18.88
C TRP A 71 11.94 -1.78 -20.35
N VAL A 72 10.90 -1.17 -20.94
CA VAL A 72 10.54 -1.36 -22.35
C VAL A 72 11.71 -0.97 -23.26
N SER A 73 12.30 0.20 -23.02
CA SER A 73 13.43 0.70 -23.81
C SER A 73 14.63 -0.26 -23.74
N CYS A 74 14.97 -0.75 -22.55
CA CYS A 74 16.08 -1.70 -22.38
C CYS A 74 15.79 -3.07 -23.00
N ARG A 75 14.55 -3.58 -22.86
CA ARG A 75 14.13 -4.85 -23.44
C ARG A 75 14.21 -4.80 -24.96
N ASP A 76 13.64 -3.77 -25.57
CA ASP A 76 13.55 -3.65 -27.02
C ASP A 76 14.94 -3.40 -27.63
N TYR A 77 15.79 -2.63 -26.94
CA TYR A 77 17.18 -2.46 -27.34
C TYR A 77 17.98 -3.76 -27.23
N ASN A 78 17.79 -4.53 -26.15
CA ASN A 78 18.42 -5.84 -26.01
C ASN A 78 17.98 -6.78 -27.14
N GLU A 79 16.69 -6.83 -27.45
CA GLU A 79 16.17 -7.65 -28.55
C GLU A 79 16.78 -7.22 -29.89
N TYR A 80 16.88 -5.91 -30.17
CA TYR A 80 17.53 -5.37 -31.36
C TYR A 80 18.99 -5.82 -31.50
N LEU A 81 19.79 -5.73 -30.43
CA LEU A 81 21.21 -6.12 -30.45
C LEU A 81 21.43 -7.58 -30.88
N TYR A 82 20.51 -8.48 -30.52
CA TYR A 82 20.57 -9.89 -30.88
C TYR A 82 19.89 -10.22 -32.22
N THR A 83 19.46 -9.22 -32.99
CA THR A 83 19.03 -9.41 -34.39
C THR A 83 20.21 -9.38 -35.36
N LYS A 84 19.98 -9.81 -36.60
CA LYS A 84 20.97 -9.66 -37.68
C LYS A 84 21.34 -8.19 -37.94
N ALA A 85 20.39 -7.27 -37.78
CA ALA A 85 20.61 -5.85 -38.04
C ALA A 85 21.42 -5.15 -36.93
N GLY A 86 21.33 -5.65 -35.69
CA GLY A 86 22.05 -5.08 -34.54
C GLY A 86 23.44 -5.67 -34.28
N LYS A 87 23.87 -6.66 -35.08
CA LYS A 87 25.12 -7.41 -34.83
C LYS A 87 26.37 -6.53 -34.74
N GLU A 88 26.51 -5.55 -35.63
CA GLU A 88 27.65 -4.61 -35.62
C GLU A 88 27.67 -3.74 -34.36
N GLU A 89 26.49 -3.36 -33.86
CA GLU A 89 26.37 -2.59 -32.63
C GLU A 89 26.65 -3.45 -31.40
N LEU A 90 26.16 -4.70 -31.38
CA LEU A 90 26.44 -5.66 -30.33
C LEU A 90 27.95 -5.93 -30.20
N GLU A 91 28.64 -6.17 -31.32
CA GLU A 91 30.10 -6.36 -31.31
C GLU A 91 30.86 -5.13 -30.82
N ARG A 92 30.31 -3.92 -30.96
CA ARG A 92 30.91 -2.68 -30.45
C ARG A 92 30.72 -2.49 -28.94
N VAL A 93 29.54 -2.79 -28.42
CA VAL A 93 29.19 -2.54 -26.99
C VAL A 93 29.54 -3.70 -26.06
N ASN A 94 29.89 -4.86 -26.60
CA ASN A 94 30.25 -6.08 -25.85
C ASN A 94 31.78 -6.26 -25.65
N VAL A 95 32.57 -5.22 -25.95
CA VAL A 95 34.03 -5.15 -25.72
C VAL A 95 34.29 -4.28 -24.51
#